data_AF-A0A7S2N0M9-F1
#
_entry.id   AF-A0A7S2N0M9-F1
#
_cell.length_a   1.000
_cell.length_b   1.000
_cell.length_c   1.000
_cell.angle_alpha   90.00
_cell.angle_beta   90.00
_cell.angle_gamma   90.00
#
_symmetry.space_group_name_H-M   'P 1'
#
loop_
_entity.id
_entity.type
_entity.pdbx_description
1 polymer ?
#
loop_
_entity_poly.entity_id
_entity_poly.type
_entity_poly.pdbx_seq_one_letter_code
_entity_poly.pdbx_strand_id
1 'polypeptide(L)'
;NKFVHEETLAPIESINVPVVGGHTGTNSCATAVPLFSQDPAAARLSEEVRQRLVTRVQEANNEVSNAKKGKGSATLSMAYAGARFGQAVLAGLSGQRTVESAFVKSSVFDGLDFFASRVTFGPQGVERVHPVGRISKAENELLKTAAELLREEIQEGERYMASYDTKSGASGSNEQAAPGSNEQAGTSLAAPQHASFRAA
;
A
#
# COMPACT_ATOMS: atom_id res chain seq x y z
N ASN A 1 13.03 4.51 -13.09
CA ASN A 1 13.34 5.27 -14.33
C ASN A 1 14.59 6.12 -14.21
N LYS A 2 14.69 7.08 -13.27
CA LYS A 2 15.89 7.96 -13.12
C LYS A 2 17.22 7.19 -13.01
N PHE A 3 17.31 6.18 -12.16
CA PHE A 3 18.54 5.40 -12.02
C PHE A 3 18.90 4.61 -13.29
N VAL A 4 17.91 4.13 -14.04
CA VAL A 4 18.17 3.47 -15.33
C VAL A 4 18.65 4.48 -16.37
N HIS A 5 18.11 5.70 -16.36
CA HIS A 5 18.61 6.79 -17.21
C HIS A 5 20.08 7.09 -16.91
N GLU A 6 20.47 7.18 -15.63
CA GLU A 6 21.86 7.42 -15.22
C GLU A 6 22.82 6.34 -15.73
N GLU A 7 22.40 5.07 -15.76
CA GLU A 7 23.22 3.95 -16.23
C GLU A 7 23.23 3.79 -17.77
N THR A 8 22.12 4.11 -18.44
CA THR A 8 21.93 3.80 -19.88
C THR A 8 22.01 5.02 -20.80
N LEU A 9 21.87 6.22 -20.25
CA LEU A 9 21.67 7.48 -20.97
C LEU A 9 20.47 7.48 -21.95
N ALA A 10 19.59 6.47 -21.88
CA ALA A 10 18.35 6.45 -22.67
C ALA A 10 17.40 7.57 -22.21
N PRO A 11 16.64 8.23 -23.11
CA PRO A 11 15.71 9.30 -22.73
C PRO A 11 14.78 8.88 -21.59
N ILE A 12 14.61 9.74 -20.57
CA ILE A 12 13.87 9.33 -19.36
C ILE A 12 12.40 9.02 -19.66
N GLU A 13 11.83 9.67 -20.67
CA GLU A 13 10.47 9.47 -21.16
C GLU A 13 10.28 8.13 -21.87
N SER A 14 11.35 7.52 -22.38
CA SER A 14 11.28 6.21 -23.04
C SER A 14 11.50 5.03 -22.08
N ILE A 15 11.88 5.32 -20.82
CA ILE A 15 12.11 4.31 -19.78
C ILE A 15 10.84 4.13 -18.95
N ASN A 16 10.35 2.90 -18.86
CA ASN A 16 9.20 2.55 -18.05
C ASN A 16 9.41 1.20 -17.34
N VAL A 17 10.14 1.24 -16.23
CA VAL A 17 10.37 0.06 -15.37
C VAL A 17 9.22 -0.09 -14.38
N PRO A 18 8.44 -1.18 -14.44
CA PRO A 18 7.42 -1.47 -13.44
C PRO A 18 8.06 -1.79 -12.10
N VAL A 19 7.44 -1.31 -11.03
CA VAL A 19 7.73 -1.77 -9.67
C VAL A 19 6.50 -2.50 -9.17
N VAL A 20 6.70 -3.72 -8.67
CA VAL A 20 5.65 -4.60 -8.12
C VAL A 20 5.97 -4.97 -6.66
N GLY A 21 5.03 -5.62 -5.98
CA GLY A 21 5.19 -6.00 -4.57
C GLY A 21 4.53 -5.00 -3.63
N GLY A 22 5.34 -4.26 -2.85
CA GLY A 22 4.90 -3.31 -1.84
C GLY A 22 5.69 -2.01 -1.82
N HIS A 23 5.50 -1.23 -0.75
CA HIS A 23 6.20 0.04 -0.51
C HIS A 23 6.61 0.22 0.95
N THR A 24 6.82 -0.88 1.66
CA THR A 24 6.98 -0.92 3.12
C THR A 24 8.45 -1.01 3.53
N GLY A 25 8.74 -0.53 4.74
CA GLY A 25 10.05 -0.55 5.38
C GLY A 25 10.47 0.83 5.90
N THR A 26 10.78 0.91 7.20
CA THR A 26 11.18 2.19 7.84
C THR A 26 12.50 2.73 7.30
N ASN A 27 13.38 1.83 6.84
CA ASN A 27 14.70 2.16 6.30
C ASN A 27 14.97 1.49 4.93
N SER A 28 14.54 0.25 4.70
CA SER A 28 14.75 -0.44 3.41
C SER A 28 13.43 -0.91 2.83
N CYS A 29 13.17 -0.58 1.57
CA CYS A 29 11.94 -1.00 0.88
C CYS A 29 12.10 -2.38 0.23
N ALA A 30 12.40 -3.39 1.04
CA ALA A 30 12.66 -4.76 0.56
C ALA A 30 11.48 -5.39 -0.21
N THR A 31 10.27 -4.87 0.00
CA THR A 31 9.05 -5.33 -0.67
C THR A 31 8.84 -4.72 -2.06
N ALA A 32 9.58 -3.65 -2.43
CA ALA A 32 9.52 -3.06 -3.76
C ALA A 32 10.46 -3.81 -4.72
N VAL A 33 9.88 -4.42 -5.76
CA VAL A 33 10.59 -5.23 -6.75
C VAL A 33 10.56 -4.55 -8.11
N PRO A 34 11.64 -3.87 -8.55
CA PRO A 34 11.73 -3.30 -9.88
C PRO A 34 11.97 -4.40 -10.93
N LEU A 35 11.11 -4.44 -11.96
CA LEU A 35 11.17 -5.41 -13.04
C LEU A 35 11.97 -4.86 -14.23
N PHE A 36 13.29 -4.79 -14.08
CA PHE A 36 14.20 -4.29 -15.10
C PHE A 36 14.15 -5.10 -16.40
N SER A 37 13.80 -6.39 -16.34
CA SER A 37 13.65 -7.24 -17.53
C SER A 37 12.51 -6.80 -18.46
N GLN A 38 11.56 -6.00 -17.96
CA GLN A 38 10.38 -5.56 -18.71
C GLN A 38 10.57 -4.22 -19.45
N ASP A 39 11.70 -3.54 -19.24
CA ASP A 39 12.05 -2.31 -19.94
C ASP A 39 13.19 -2.57 -20.94
N PRO A 40 13.07 -2.18 -22.22
CA PRO A 40 14.10 -2.47 -23.22
C PRO A 40 15.47 -1.88 -22.94
N ALA A 41 15.56 -0.73 -22.25
CA ALA A 41 16.84 -0.11 -21.90
C ALA A 41 17.45 -0.81 -20.67
N ALA A 42 16.64 -1.06 -19.64
CA ALA A 42 17.10 -1.74 -18.43
C ALA A 42 17.43 -3.22 -18.64
N ALA A 43 16.74 -3.91 -19.56
CA ALA A 43 16.97 -5.32 -19.85
C ALA A 43 18.37 -5.58 -20.47
N ARG A 44 18.99 -4.55 -21.08
CA ARG A 44 20.35 -4.62 -21.66
C ARG A 44 21.46 -4.49 -20.63
N LEU A 45 21.13 -4.05 -19.41
CA LEU A 45 22.10 -3.94 -18.31
C LEU A 45 22.57 -5.33 -17.87
N SER A 46 23.82 -5.43 -17.44
CA SER A 46 24.35 -6.66 -16.87
C SER A 46 23.62 -7.01 -15.56
N GLU A 47 23.67 -8.28 -15.17
CA GLU A 47 23.02 -8.73 -13.94
C GLU A 47 23.59 -8.03 -12.71
N GLU A 48 24.91 -7.78 -12.69
CA GLU A 48 25.58 -7.06 -11.61
C GLU A 48 25.09 -5.61 -11.51
N VAL A 49 24.87 -4.94 -12.65
CA VAL A 49 24.31 -3.58 -12.67
C VAL A 49 22.86 -3.61 -12.17
N ARG A 50 22.04 -4.54 -12.67
CA ARG A 50 20.65 -4.69 -12.22
C ARG A 50 20.55 -4.93 -10.72
N GLN A 51 21.39 -5.80 -10.17
CA GLN A 51 21.39 -6.09 -8.73
C GLN A 51 21.76 -4.85 -7.90
N ARG A 52 22.76 -4.07 -8.33
CA ARG A 52 23.08 -2.78 -7.68
C ARG A 52 21.91 -1.80 -7.77
N LEU A 53 21.23 -1.75 -8.92
CA LEU A 53 20.06 -0.90 -9.09
C LEU A 53 18.88 -1.34 -8.22
N VAL A 54 18.64 -2.65 -8.03
CA VAL A 54 17.64 -3.16 -7.09
C VAL A 54 17.93 -2.61 -5.69
N THR A 55 19.17 -2.80 -5.20
CA THR A 55 19.57 -2.30 -3.88
C THR A 55 19.38 -0.79 -3.77
N ARG A 56 19.82 -0.02 -4.77
CA ARG A 56 19.67 1.44 -4.76
C ARG A 56 18.20 1.89 -4.76
N VAL A 57 17.32 1.19 -5.49
CA VAL A 57 15.88 1.46 -5.46
C VAL A 57 15.30 1.24 -4.06
N GLN A 58 15.65 0.13 -3.42
CA GLN A 58 15.13 -0.23 -2.10
C GLN A 58 15.70 0.67 -0.98
N GLU A 59 16.93 1.16 -1.14
CA GLU A 59 17.61 2.07 -0.20
C GLU A 59 17.42 3.55 -0.52
N ALA A 60 16.65 3.91 -1.56
CA ALA A 60 16.55 5.30 -2.02
C ALA A 60 16.04 6.26 -0.93
N ASN A 61 15.15 5.80 -0.03
CA ASN A 61 14.69 6.61 1.08
C ASN A 61 15.80 6.86 2.12
N ASN A 62 16.65 5.87 2.39
CA ASN A 62 17.83 6.03 3.24
C ASN A 62 18.84 6.99 2.61
N GLU A 63 19.09 6.89 1.30
CA GLU A 63 19.95 7.83 0.56
C GLU A 63 19.49 9.28 0.78
N VAL A 64 18.18 9.53 0.68
CA VAL A 64 17.60 10.85 0.92
C VAL A 64 17.67 11.28 2.39
N SER A 65 17.34 10.39 3.33
CA SER A 65 17.39 10.69 4.76
C SER A 65 18.82 11.04 5.21
N ASN A 66 19.81 10.27 4.74
CA ASN A 66 21.23 10.50 4.99
C ASN A 66 21.70 11.82 4.38
N ALA A 67 21.33 12.11 3.14
CA ALA A 67 21.63 13.40 2.51
C ALA A 67 21.02 14.59 3.27
N LYS A 68 19.85 14.39 3.89
CA LYS A 68 19.19 15.36 4.77
C LYS A 68 19.72 15.36 6.21
N LYS A 69 20.75 14.57 6.54
CA LYS A 69 21.30 14.42 7.90
C LYS A 69 20.22 14.03 8.93
N GLY A 70 19.30 13.14 8.54
CA GLY A 70 18.20 12.67 9.38
C GLY A 70 17.07 13.68 9.58
N LYS A 71 17.06 14.83 8.90
CA LYS A 71 16.01 15.86 9.02
C LYS A 71 14.73 15.52 8.21
N GLY A 72 14.37 14.24 8.17
CA GLY A 72 13.18 13.72 7.48
C GLY A 72 13.47 13.04 6.14
N SER A 73 12.41 12.45 5.57
CA SER A 73 12.43 11.63 4.35
C SER A 73 12.16 12.42 3.06
N ALA A 74 12.04 11.72 1.94
CA ALA A 74 11.67 12.28 0.65
C ALA A 74 10.36 13.09 0.70
N THR A 75 10.43 14.39 0.35
CA THR A 75 9.27 15.31 0.40
C THR A 75 8.88 15.77 -0.99
N LEU A 76 9.76 16.50 -1.69
CA LEU A 76 9.47 17.06 -3.02
C LEU A 76 9.30 15.97 -4.08
N SER A 77 10.14 14.92 -4.03
CA SER A 77 10.02 13.78 -4.93
C SER A 77 8.73 13.00 -4.70
N MET A 78 8.29 12.86 -3.45
CA MET A 78 7.02 12.22 -3.13
C MET A 78 5.83 13.08 -3.56
N ALA A 79 5.89 14.40 -3.38
CA ALA A 79 4.87 15.32 -3.86
C ALA A 79 4.72 15.27 -5.39
N TYR A 80 5.83 15.22 -6.12
CA TYR A 80 5.83 15.04 -7.58
C TYR A 80 5.24 13.69 -7.98
N ALA A 81 5.64 12.59 -7.33
CA ALA A 81 5.11 11.26 -7.61
C ALA A 81 3.60 11.17 -7.33
N GLY A 82 3.14 11.74 -6.21
CA GLY A 82 1.73 11.83 -5.85
C GLY A 82 0.92 12.67 -6.83
N ALA A 83 1.45 13.82 -7.26
CA ALA A 83 0.80 14.65 -8.28
C ALA A 83 0.67 13.91 -9.63
N ARG A 84 1.74 13.24 -10.08
CA ARG A 84 1.72 12.43 -11.33
C ARG A 84 0.71 11.28 -11.25
N PHE A 85 0.70 10.55 -10.13
CA PHE A 85 -0.25 9.46 -9.91
C PHE A 85 -1.69 9.98 -9.83
N GLY A 86 -1.93 11.07 -9.09
CA GLY A 86 -3.23 11.71 -9.00
C GLY A 86 -3.75 12.18 -10.36
N GLN A 87 -2.88 12.76 -11.20
CA GLN A 87 -3.22 13.11 -12.58
C GLN A 87 -3.63 11.89 -13.40
N ALA A 88 -2.93 10.76 -13.27
CA ALA A 88 -3.27 9.53 -13.97
C ALA A 88 -4.64 8.99 -13.54
N VAL A 89 -4.96 9.02 -12.24
CA VAL A 89 -6.27 8.63 -11.70
C VAL A 89 -7.37 9.56 -12.23
N LEU A 90 -7.15 10.88 -12.17
CA LEU A 90 -8.12 11.88 -12.65
C LEU A 90 -8.38 11.76 -14.16
N ALA A 91 -7.33 11.49 -14.95
CA ALA A 91 -7.47 11.21 -16.37
C ALA A 91 -8.28 9.92 -16.62
N GLY A 92 -8.03 8.87 -15.81
CA GLY A 92 -8.84 7.65 -15.84
C GLY A 92 -10.32 7.96 -15.61
N LEU A 93 -10.63 8.71 -14.55
CA LEU A 93 -11.99 9.11 -14.18
C LEU A 93 -12.67 9.99 -15.25
N SER A 94 -11.92 10.79 -16.00
CA SER A 94 -12.44 11.59 -17.11
C SER A 94 -12.67 10.79 -18.41
N GLY A 95 -12.38 9.50 -18.40
CA GLY A 95 -12.56 8.59 -19.55
C GLY A 95 -11.30 8.34 -20.36
N GLN A 96 -10.17 8.99 -20.02
CA GLN A 96 -8.88 8.69 -20.63
C GLN A 96 -8.16 7.61 -19.84
N ARG A 97 -8.19 6.37 -20.33
CA ARG A 97 -7.52 5.25 -19.66
C ARG A 97 -6.02 5.52 -19.47
N THR A 98 -5.54 5.34 -18.24
CA THR A 98 -4.13 5.43 -17.87
C THR A 98 -3.66 4.13 -17.23
N VAL A 99 -2.36 3.88 -17.27
CA VAL A 99 -1.75 2.67 -16.67
C VAL A 99 -0.63 3.09 -15.72
N GLU A 100 -0.73 2.68 -14.47
CA GLU A 100 0.26 2.97 -13.42
C GLU A 100 0.44 1.76 -12.50
N SER A 101 1.57 1.66 -11.80
CA SER A 101 1.70 0.71 -10.69
C SER A 101 0.98 1.24 -9.46
N ALA A 102 0.09 0.44 -8.88
CA ALA A 102 -0.63 0.78 -7.65
C ALA A 102 -0.77 -0.43 -6.72
N PHE A 103 -0.64 -0.20 -5.41
CA PHE A 103 -0.93 -1.20 -4.38
C PHE A 103 -2.44 -1.24 -4.15
N VAL A 104 -3.07 -2.31 -4.63
CA VAL A 104 -4.53 -2.47 -4.62
C VAL A 104 -4.91 -3.86 -4.14
N LYS A 105 -6.18 -4.05 -3.77
CA LYS A 105 -6.73 -5.39 -3.57
C LYS A 105 -6.58 -6.18 -4.87
N SER A 106 -5.94 -7.33 -4.81
CA SER A 106 -5.47 -8.05 -5.99
C SER A 106 -5.42 -9.55 -5.73
N SER A 107 -5.67 -10.33 -6.78
CA SER A 107 -5.45 -11.78 -6.81
C SER A 107 -4.31 -12.17 -7.75
N VAL A 108 -3.44 -11.22 -8.11
CA VAL A 108 -2.31 -11.45 -9.04
C VAL A 108 -1.24 -12.36 -8.42
N PHE A 109 -1.09 -12.34 -7.10
CA PHE A 109 -0.12 -13.15 -6.39
C PHE A 109 -0.84 -14.01 -5.35
N ASP A 110 -0.69 -15.33 -5.46
CA ASP A 110 -1.40 -16.27 -4.59
C ASP A 110 -1.04 -16.09 -3.12
N GLY A 111 -2.07 -16.02 -2.27
CA GLY A 111 -1.91 -15.87 -0.82
C GLY A 111 -1.55 -14.46 -0.35
N LEU A 112 -1.78 -13.43 -1.18
CA LEU A 112 -1.76 -12.01 -0.81
C LEU A 112 -3.05 -11.33 -1.27
N ASP A 113 -3.76 -10.69 -0.34
CA ASP A 113 -4.99 -9.94 -0.66
C ASP A 113 -4.72 -8.56 -1.28
N PHE A 114 -3.53 -8.02 -1.05
CA PHE A 114 -3.08 -6.74 -1.60
C PHE A 114 -1.71 -6.89 -2.24
N PHE A 115 -1.55 -6.29 -3.42
CA PHE A 115 -0.29 -6.38 -4.17
C PHE A 115 -0.14 -5.20 -5.13
N ALA A 116 1.05 -4.63 -5.22
CA ALA A 116 1.37 -3.59 -6.19
C ALA A 116 1.65 -4.22 -7.55
N SER A 117 0.87 -3.84 -8.55
CA SER A 117 1.07 -4.24 -9.94
C SER A 117 0.56 -3.14 -10.87
N ARG A 118 0.77 -3.28 -12.19
CA ARG A 118 0.18 -2.36 -13.14
C ARG A 118 -1.35 -2.45 -13.06
N VAL A 119 -2.01 -1.31 -12.99
CA VAL A 119 -3.47 -1.18 -13.03
C VAL A 119 -3.85 -0.23 -14.15
N THR A 120 -4.97 -0.50 -14.80
CA THR A 120 -5.63 0.47 -15.69
C THR A 120 -6.69 1.22 -14.89
N PHE A 121 -6.58 2.55 -14.90
CA PHE A 121 -7.64 3.43 -14.41
C PHE A 121 -8.61 3.81 -15.52
N GLY A 122 -9.89 3.88 -15.20
CA GLY A 122 -10.95 4.37 -16.07
C GLY A 122 -12.07 5.07 -15.28
N PRO A 123 -13.26 5.29 -15.86
CA PRO A 123 -14.32 6.11 -15.26
C PRO A 123 -14.81 5.65 -13.89
N GLN A 124 -14.59 4.37 -13.54
CA GLN A 124 -15.02 3.76 -12.28
C GLN A 124 -13.83 3.45 -11.33
N GLY A 125 -12.69 4.13 -11.51
CA GLY A 125 -11.47 3.87 -10.75
C GLY A 125 -10.64 2.76 -11.38
N VAL A 126 -10.26 1.74 -10.60
CA VAL A 126 -9.45 0.60 -11.11
C VAL A 126 -10.33 -0.30 -11.99
N GLU A 127 -10.15 -0.24 -13.31
CA GLU A 127 -10.88 -1.09 -14.27
C GLU A 127 -10.24 -2.47 -14.41
N ARG A 128 -8.92 -2.54 -14.33
CA ARG A 128 -8.18 -3.78 -14.57
C ARG A 128 -6.90 -3.81 -13.76
N VAL A 129 -6.68 -4.92 -13.07
CA VAL A 129 -5.38 -5.28 -12.49
C VAL A 129 -4.67 -6.20 -13.48
N HIS A 130 -3.45 -5.86 -13.86
CA HIS A 130 -2.66 -6.63 -14.83
C HIS A 130 -1.80 -7.67 -14.10
N PRO A 131 -1.59 -8.86 -14.69
CA PRO A 131 -0.63 -9.81 -14.15
C PRO A 131 0.79 -9.24 -14.18
N VAL A 132 1.68 -9.77 -13.33
CA VAL A 132 3.10 -9.37 -13.27
C VAL A 132 3.78 -9.51 -14.63
N GLY A 133 3.41 -10.53 -15.42
CA GLY A 133 3.99 -10.78 -16.73
C GLY A 133 5.27 -11.61 -16.66
N ARG A 134 6.10 -11.51 -17.71
CA ARG A 134 7.39 -12.23 -17.78
C ARG A 134 8.43 -11.50 -16.96
N ILE A 135 9.16 -12.24 -16.13
CA ILE A 135 10.23 -11.72 -15.26
C ILE A 135 11.43 -12.66 -15.31
N SER A 136 12.60 -12.15 -14.94
CA SER A 136 13.83 -12.94 -14.86
C SER A 136 13.80 -13.89 -13.65
N LYS A 137 14.71 -14.88 -13.63
CA LYS A 137 14.86 -15.77 -12.47
C LYS A 137 15.20 -14.99 -11.19
N ALA A 138 16.10 -14.00 -11.28
CA ALA A 138 16.49 -13.18 -10.15
C ALA A 138 15.33 -12.32 -9.62
N GLU A 139 14.56 -11.70 -10.52
CA GLU A 139 13.36 -10.92 -10.16
C GLU A 139 12.29 -11.80 -9.50
N ASN A 140 12.15 -13.05 -9.96
CA ASN A 140 11.22 -14.00 -9.37
C ASN A 140 11.61 -14.40 -7.93
N GLU A 141 12.90 -14.61 -7.66
CA GLU A 141 13.36 -14.88 -6.30
C GLU A 141 13.19 -13.65 -5.39
N LEU A 142 13.51 -12.44 -5.88
CA LEU A 142 13.23 -11.19 -5.16
C LEU A 142 11.74 -11.04 -4.83
N LEU A 143 10.87 -11.38 -5.79
CA LEU A 143 9.42 -11.29 -5.61
C LEU A 143 8.89 -12.28 -4.58
N LYS A 144 9.43 -13.50 -4.51
CA LYS A 144 9.05 -14.47 -3.45
C LYS A 144 9.40 -13.95 -2.06
N THR A 145 10.63 -13.46 -1.88
CA THR A 145 11.06 -12.86 -0.60
C THR A 145 10.18 -11.66 -0.23
N ALA A 146 9.90 -10.78 -1.19
CA ALA A 146 9.00 -9.65 -0.98
C ALA A 146 7.59 -10.09 -0.58
N ALA A 147 7.06 -11.16 -1.18
CA ALA A 147 5.73 -11.68 -0.90
C ALA A 147 5.60 -12.27 0.52
N GLU A 148 6.64 -12.90 1.05
CA GLU A 148 6.66 -13.39 2.43
C GLU A 148 6.55 -12.24 3.43
N LEU A 149 7.37 -11.19 3.25
CA LEU A 149 7.34 -9.99 4.08
C LEU A 149 5.97 -9.26 3.98
N LEU A 150 5.46 -9.09 2.76
CA LEU A 150 4.17 -8.43 2.54
C LEU A 150 3.01 -9.14 3.23
N ARG A 151 3.06 -10.47 3.32
CA ARG A 151 2.01 -11.24 3.99
C ARG A 151 1.92 -10.88 5.47
N GLU A 152 3.06 -10.76 6.14
CA GLU A 152 3.12 -10.39 7.55
C GLU A 152 2.59 -8.96 7.77
N GLU A 153 2.96 -8.03 6.89
CA GLU A 153 2.55 -6.62 6.97
C GLU A 153 1.06 -6.42 6.70
N ILE A 154 0.50 -7.14 5.72
CA ILE A 154 -0.94 -7.11 5.44
C ILE A 154 -1.71 -7.63 6.65
N GLN A 155 -1.30 -8.79 7.19
CA GLN A 155 -1.94 -9.36 8.38
C GLN A 155 -1.86 -8.41 9.58
N GLU A 156 -0.75 -7.70 9.75
CA GLU A 156 -0.62 -6.73 10.83
C GLU A 156 -1.58 -5.56 10.67
N GLY A 157 -1.75 -5.05 9.44
CA GLY A 157 -2.76 -4.04 9.12
C GLY A 157 -4.18 -4.51 9.42
N GLU A 158 -4.52 -5.75 9.07
CA GLU A 158 -5.83 -6.35 9.34
C GLU A 158 -6.09 -6.55 10.84
N ARG A 159 -5.10 -7.05 11.59
CA ARG A 159 -5.18 -7.19 13.05
C ARG A 159 -5.38 -5.83 13.72
N TYR A 160 -4.66 -4.81 13.27
CA TYR A 160 -4.81 -3.46 13.79
C TYR A 160 -6.24 -2.95 13.61
N MET A 161 -6.83 -3.12 12.42
CA MET A 161 -8.21 -2.76 12.16
C MET A 161 -9.22 -3.53 13.02
N ALA A 162 -9.06 -4.86 13.13
CA ALA A 162 -9.92 -5.68 14.00
C ALA A 162 -9.84 -5.26 15.48
N SER A 163 -8.68 -4.79 15.94
CA SER A 163 -8.50 -4.27 17.30
C SER A 163 -9.17 -2.90 17.52
N TYR A 164 -9.45 -2.15 16.44
CA TYR A 164 -10.15 -0.86 16.50
C TYR A 164 -11.66 -1.01 16.62
N ASP A 165 -12.24 -1.96 15.88
CA ASP A 165 -13.67 -2.27 15.96
C ASP A 165 -14.08 -2.75 17.36
N THR A 166 -13.19 -3.48 18.04
CA THR A 166 -13.42 -3.93 19.43
C THR A 166 -13.27 -2.82 20.47
N LYS A 167 -12.46 -1.77 20.21
CA LYS A 167 -12.28 -0.63 21.13
C LYS A 167 -13.36 0.44 20.97
N SER A 168 -13.86 0.66 19.75
CA SER A 168 -14.95 1.63 19.50
C SER A 168 -16.31 1.16 20.06
N GLY A 169 -16.47 -0.14 20.31
CA GLY A 169 -17.63 -0.72 21.00
C GLY A 169 -17.56 -0.74 22.54
N ALA A 170 -16.45 -0.30 23.15
CA ALA A 170 -16.21 -0.39 24.60
C ALA A 170 -16.33 0.96 25.35
N SER A 171 -17.04 1.94 24.78
CA SER A 171 -17.50 3.14 25.50
C SER A 171 -19.00 3.04 25.76
N GLY A 172 -19.37 2.21 26.73
CA GLY A 172 -20.76 2.03 27.14
C GLY A 172 -20.86 1.01 28.26
N SER A 173 -21.15 1.50 29.46
CA SER A 173 -21.37 0.77 30.71
C SER A 173 -20.19 -0.07 31.24
N ASN A 174 -19.40 0.54 32.13
CA ASN A 174 -18.88 -0.22 33.26
C ASN A 174 -19.33 0.49 34.54
N GLU A 175 -20.59 0.25 34.89
CA GLU A 175 -21.15 0.61 36.18
C GLU A 175 -20.47 -0.29 37.23
N GLN A 176 -19.66 0.32 38.09
CA GLN A 176 -18.95 -0.36 39.16
C GLN A 176 -19.96 -0.98 40.14
N ALA A 177 -20.12 -2.30 40.09
CA ALA A 177 -20.81 -3.04 41.13
C ALA A 177 -19.91 -3.15 42.37
N ALA A 178 -20.17 -2.32 43.38
CA ALA A 178 -19.69 -2.52 44.75
C ALA A 178 -20.55 -3.60 45.45
N PRO A 179 -19.99 -4.44 46.34
CA PRO A 179 -20.77 -5.42 47.09
C PRO A 179 -21.27 -4.80 48.41
N GLY A 180 -22.57 -4.90 48.69
CA GLY A 180 -23.12 -4.48 49.98
C GLY A 180 -24.63 -4.69 50.14
N SER A 181 -24.99 -5.77 50.84
CA SER A 181 -26.12 -5.95 51.77
C SER A 181 -27.54 -5.45 51.45
N ASN A 182 -28.46 -6.42 51.37
CA ASN A 182 -29.81 -6.49 52.00
C ASN A 182 -30.57 -5.18 52.29
N GLU A 183 -31.76 -5.01 51.69
CA GLU A 183 -33.03 -4.80 52.42
C GLU A 183 -34.26 -4.89 51.51
N GLN A 184 -35.42 -5.11 52.14
CA GLN A 184 -36.67 -5.63 51.58
C GLN A 184 -37.63 -4.55 51.06
N ALA A 185 -38.54 -4.99 50.16
CA ALA A 185 -39.96 -4.63 50.03
C ALA A 185 -40.40 -3.21 49.60
N GLY A 186 -41.28 -3.16 48.57
CA GLY A 186 -42.31 -2.12 48.48
C GLY A 186 -42.71 -1.65 47.07
N THR A 187 -43.86 -2.15 46.57
CA THR A 187 -44.90 -1.45 45.77
C THR A 187 -44.50 -0.71 44.47
N SER A 188 -44.87 -1.22 43.29
CA SER A 188 -46.11 -0.92 42.52
C SER A 188 -46.16 0.46 41.86
N LEU A 189 -46.07 0.53 40.52
CA LEU A 189 -47.11 1.07 39.61
C LEU A 189 -46.65 1.14 38.14
N ALA A 190 -47.66 1.15 37.26
CA ALA A 190 -47.66 0.88 35.83
C ALA A 190 -46.98 1.92 34.91
N ALA A 191 -46.72 1.48 33.68
CA ALA A 191 -46.26 2.23 32.51
C ALA A 191 -47.26 3.34 32.06
N PRO A 192 -46.91 4.22 31.10
CA PRO A 192 -47.02 3.83 29.69
C PRO A 192 -45.97 4.43 28.72
N GLN A 193 -46.07 3.95 27.49
CA GLN A 193 -45.28 4.12 26.29
C GLN A 193 -45.43 5.52 25.65
N HIS A 194 -44.38 6.01 24.99
CA HIS A 194 -44.44 6.92 23.82
C HIS A 194 -43.10 6.84 23.08
N ALA A 195 -43.02 6.17 21.93
CA ALA A 195 -43.28 6.70 20.57
C ALA A 195 -42.06 7.42 19.94
N SER A 196 -41.38 6.64 19.09
CA SER A 196 -40.65 6.96 17.87
C SER A 196 -40.63 8.42 17.38
N PHE A 197 -39.44 8.93 17.03
CA PHE A 197 -39.28 9.85 15.90
C PHE A 197 -37.92 9.63 15.20
N ARG A 198 -38.00 9.22 13.93
CA ARG A 198 -36.94 9.21 12.92
C ARG A 198 -37.15 10.45 12.04
N ALA A 199 -36.08 11.17 11.72
CA ALA A 199 -35.97 12.08 10.56
C ALA A 199 -34.47 12.10 10.23
N ALA A 200 -34.06 11.53 9.10
CA ALA A 200 -34.03 12.11 7.74
C ALA A 200 -32.60 12.55 7.43
#